data_AF-A0A928CAG9-F1
#
_entry.id   AF-A0A928CAG9-F1
#
_cell.length_a   1.000
_cell.length_b   1.000
_cell.length_c   1.000
_cell.angle_alpha   90.00
_cell.angle_beta   90.00
_cell.angle_gamma   90.00
#
_symmetry.space_group_name_H-M   'P 1'
#
loop_
_entity.id
_entity.type
_entity.pdbx_description
1 polymer ?
#
loop_
_entity_poly.entity_id
_entity_poly.type
_entity_poly.pdbx_seq_one_letter_code
_entity_poly.pdbx_strand_id
1 'polypeptide(L)'
;MIKNFHKILFISTIAVFVILLIQTLWHPINFRPLKGVTVKTEMPRLTFKSYKNNTFQSQFEKYNKENFGFREWTFRMYNQYIWSCYDKTNAFVVTEGKEGYLYEKEFVRDHYESLMYNHTDDTTVMKDLFETEALRLWKVQELLKEHDIHIFVNLIPGKDVIYPEYLPEDTYTRPDGIHAYDYYKPRFDELGINHIDNVTYFQDIKDKVDYPLFPKTGTHWSNIAATHAFDSIIRYMEVLGNRNILNVELSEMYPDKTRQPDDDLEQLLNIIFKLRPNTNYYTDVDVIPDSTAVKPKLITIGDSYFWTISYNIPLTKIFEEATYWYYNSTIYFDKRNNSTKDINFARELMSADYIMLNYCTVQLYDLGSKFLPKALVYLCYDDEERNNKIEELINEMKNNEEWSKSIEKKAKKQNKSIEDVMRDDATYMVYQQPETCFDDLKGYKLPTSRNESLLNLSDPDSFEYKVEEVINEISLNEEWLNSIKEKAEKNGVDLKTQIRNDAIWMVKQRSKNK
;
A
#
# COMPACT_ATOMS: atom_id res chain seq x y z
N MET A 1 -48.88 6.47 43.21
CA MET A 1 -47.72 6.15 42.35
C MET A 1 -46.70 7.28 42.21
N ILE A 2 -47.07 8.57 42.29
CA ILE A 2 -46.15 9.70 42.04
C ILE A 2 -45.14 10.00 43.17
N LYS A 3 -45.49 9.74 44.45
CA LYS A 3 -44.66 10.13 45.63
C LYS A 3 -43.25 9.50 45.71
N ASN A 4 -43.02 8.37 45.03
CA ASN A 4 -41.72 7.69 45.02
C ASN A 4 -40.98 7.84 43.69
N PHE A 5 -41.60 8.44 42.67
CA PHE A 5 -41.04 8.53 41.32
C PHE A 5 -39.70 9.28 41.30
N HIS A 6 -39.61 10.42 41.99
CA HIS A 6 -38.36 11.19 42.07
C HIS A 6 -37.23 10.45 42.78
N LYS A 7 -37.55 9.67 43.84
CA LYS A 7 -36.54 8.85 44.55
C LYS A 7 -36.04 7.71 43.68
N ILE A 8 -36.95 7.04 42.97
CA ILE A 8 -36.62 5.97 42.03
C ILE A 8 -35.75 6.51 40.90
N LEU A 9 -36.11 7.66 40.32
CA LEU A 9 -35.33 8.30 39.27
C LEU A 9 -33.92 8.67 39.75
N PHE A 10 -33.81 9.30 40.93
CA PHE A 10 -32.51 9.67 41.50
C PHE A 10 -31.60 8.46 41.75
N ILE A 11 -32.13 7.41 42.38
CA ILE A 11 -31.38 6.17 42.63
C ILE A 11 -30.95 5.53 41.31
N SER A 12 -31.84 5.50 40.32
CA SER A 12 -31.54 4.93 39.00
C SER A 12 -30.44 5.71 38.30
N THR A 13 -30.47 7.04 38.34
CA THR A 13 -29.42 7.89 37.77
C THR A 13 -28.07 7.64 38.42
N ILE A 14 -28.01 7.57 39.76
CA ILE A 14 -26.76 7.23 40.46
C ILE A 14 -26.27 5.85 40.05
N ALA A 15 -27.16 4.85 40.01
CA ALA A 15 -26.80 3.50 39.61
C ALA A 15 -26.18 3.47 38.20
N VAL A 16 -26.74 4.21 37.24
CA VAL A 16 -26.17 4.33 35.89
C VAL A 16 -24.76 4.93 35.93
N PHE A 17 -24.53 6.03 36.65
CA PHE A 17 -23.19 6.61 36.75
C PHE A 17 -22.18 5.69 37.44
N VAL A 18 -22.61 4.96 38.47
CA VAL A 18 -21.77 3.96 39.14
C VAL A 18 -21.43 2.83 38.17
N ILE A 19 -22.39 2.32 37.41
CA ILE A 19 -22.16 1.28 36.39
C ILE A 19 -21.19 1.77 35.31
N LEU A 20 -21.36 2.99 34.80
CA LEU A 20 -20.44 3.60 33.84
C LEU A 20 -19.02 3.70 34.41
N LEU A 21 -18.88 4.14 35.67
CA LEU A 21 -17.59 4.26 36.35
C LEU A 21 -16.93 2.89 36.55
N ILE A 22 -17.67 1.90 37.04
CA ILE A 22 -17.23 0.51 37.20
C ILE A 22 -16.72 -0.02 35.85
N GLN A 23 -17.48 0.21 34.78
CA GLN A 23 -17.09 -0.23 33.44
C GLN A 23 -15.86 0.50 32.90
N THR A 24 -15.68 1.78 33.23
CA THR A 24 -14.53 2.59 32.83
C THR A 24 -13.25 2.17 33.55
N LEU A 25 -13.33 1.82 34.84
CA LEU A 25 -12.17 1.52 35.65
C LEU A 25 -11.71 0.06 35.55
N TRP A 26 -12.66 -0.87 35.43
CA TRP A 26 -12.37 -2.31 35.55
C TRP A 26 -12.75 -3.13 34.33
N HIS A 27 -13.48 -2.57 33.37
CA HIS A 27 -13.93 -3.26 32.15
C HIS A 27 -14.49 -4.69 32.39
N PRO A 28 -15.38 -4.92 33.38
CA PRO A 28 -15.96 -6.25 33.66
C PRO A 28 -16.73 -6.83 32.47
N ILE A 29 -17.24 -5.98 31.57
CA ILE A 29 -17.84 -6.41 30.30
C ILE A 29 -16.86 -6.11 29.17
N ASN A 30 -16.49 -7.13 28.40
CA ASN A 30 -15.62 -6.92 27.23
C ASN A 30 -16.47 -6.66 25.98
N PHE A 31 -16.22 -5.52 25.31
CA PHE A 31 -16.85 -5.19 24.04
C PHE A 31 -15.88 -5.38 22.89
N ARG A 32 -16.39 -5.82 21.73
CA ARG A 32 -15.58 -5.88 20.51
C ARG A 32 -15.16 -4.45 20.12
N PRO A 33 -13.85 -4.21 19.87
CA PRO A 33 -13.36 -2.90 19.46
C PRO A 33 -14.13 -2.34 18.27
N LEU A 34 -14.27 -1.02 18.22
CA LEU A 34 -14.75 -0.33 17.02
C LEU A 34 -13.74 -0.53 15.88
N LYS A 35 -14.25 -0.62 14.66
CA LYS A 35 -13.46 -0.76 13.43
C LYS A 35 -13.14 0.62 12.85
N GLY A 36 -11.98 0.74 12.22
CA GLY A 36 -11.42 1.99 11.70
C GLY A 36 -10.04 2.31 12.28
N VAL A 37 -9.35 3.29 11.70
CA VAL A 37 -8.02 3.72 12.16
C VAL A 37 -8.19 4.68 13.33
N THR A 38 -7.69 4.28 14.51
CA THR A 38 -7.62 5.16 15.69
C THR A 38 -6.19 5.21 16.20
N VAL A 39 -5.65 6.43 16.39
CA VAL A 39 -4.40 6.62 17.10
C VAL A 39 -4.68 6.43 18.58
N LYS A 40 -4.05 5.43 19.21
CA LYS A 40 -4.24 5.14 20.62
C LYS A 40 -3.71 6.30 21.47
N THR A 41 -4.59 6.97 22.23
CA THR A 41 -4.15 7.94 23.23
C THR A 41 -3.67 7.21 24.48
N GLU A 42 -2.46 7.53 24.95
CA GLU A 42 -1.92 6.99 26.19
C GLU A 42 -2.52 7.68 27.42
N MET A 43 -2.60 6.95 28.54
CA MET A 43 -3.06 7.51 29.81
C MET A 43 -2.01 8.51 30.35
N PRO A 44 -2.39 9.79 30.57
CA PRO A 44 -1.43 10.80 31.01
C PRO A 44 -0.98 10.56 32.45
N ARG A 45 0.29 10.87 32.74
CA ARG A 45 0.82 10.83 34.10
C ARG A 45 0.47 12.10 34.87
N LEU A 46 -0.15 11.95 36.03
CA LEU A 46 -0.40 13.06 36.95
C LEU A 46 0.91 13.46 37.65
N THR A 47 1.35 14.70 37.41
CA THR A 47 2.48 15.33 38.10
C THR A 47 2.09 16.73 38.51
N PHE A 48 2.78 17.31 39.50
CA PHE A 48 2.52 18.70 39.88
C PHE A 48 2.72 19.68 38.71
N LYS A 49 3.73 19.44 37.87
CA LYS A 49 3.99 20.25 36.66
C LYS A 49 2.84 20.12 35.66
N SER A 50 2.41 18.89 35.36
CA SER A 50 1.35 18.63 34.37
C SER A 50 -0.04 19.10 34.82
N TYR A 51 -0.31 19.07 36.13
CA TYR A 51 -1.52 19.63 36.71
C TYR A 51 -1.50 21.17 36.68
N LYS A 52 -0.39 21.80 37.09
CA LYS A 52 -0.24 23.26 37.17
C LYS A 52 -0.28 23.94 35.78
N ASN A 53 0.23 23.29 34.74
CA ASN A 53 0.24 23.83 33.38
C ASN A 53 -0.94 23.34 32.50
N ASN A 54 -1.96 22.69 33.10
CA ASN A 54 -3.17 22.21 32.44
C ASN A 54 -2.97 21.11 31.36
N THR A 55 -1.77 20.52 31.26
CA THR A 55 -1.50 19.46 30.27
C THR A 55 -2.14 18.13 30.65
N PHE A 56 -2.22 17.81 31.94
CA PHE A 56 -2.85 16.57 32.41
C PHE A 56 -4.34 16.53 32.06
N GLN A 57 -5.09 17.61 32.34
CA GLN A 57 -6.53 17.69 32.14
C GLN A 57 -6.87 17.55 30.65
N SER A 58 -6.15 18.28 29.79
CA SER A 58 -6.33 18.22 28.34
C SER A 58 -6.04 16.81 27.78
N GLN A 59 -4.94 16.19 28.20
CA GLN A 59 -4.60 14.83 27.78
C GLN A 59 -5.57 13.78 28.35
N PHE A 60 -6.03 13.97 29.58
CA PHE A 60 -6.96 13.05 30.24
C PHE A 60 -8.33 13.10 29.60
N GLU A 61 -8.80 14.30 29.21
CA GLU A 61 -10.04 14.45 28.45
C GLU A 61 -9.96 13.71 27.11
N LYS A 62 -8.83 13.83 26.40
CA LYS A 62 -8.59 13.10 25.15
C LYS A 62 -8.59 11.58 25.37
N TYR A 63 -7.84 11.10 26.37
CA TYR A 63 -7.82 9.69 26.75
C TYR A 63 -9.21 9.18 27.10
N ASN A 64 -9.96 9.91 27.93
CA ASN A 64 -11.26 9.48 28.41
C ASN A 64 -12.32 9.44 27.29
N LYS A 65 -12.26 10.35 26.29
CA LYS A 65 -13.12 10.29 25.09
C LYS A 65 -12.94 8.97 24.30
N GLU A 66 -11.77 8.36 24.39
CA GLU A 66 -11.42 7.12 23.71
C GLU A 66 -11.61 5.86 24.59
N ASN A 67 -11.70 6.01 25.92
CA ASN A 67 -11.63 4.88 26.86
C ASN A 67 -12.76 4.85 27.91
N PHE A 68 -13.79 5.69 27.79
CA PHE A 68 -14.92 5.66 28.74
C PHE A 68 -15.71 4.34 28.67
N GLY A 69 -16.30 3.93 29.79
CA GLY A 69 -17.05 2.69 29.90
C GLY A 69 -18.26 2.64 28.96
N PHE A 70 -18.50 1.48 28.35
CA PHE A 70 -19.55 1.26 27.33
C PHE A 70 -19.41 2.10 26.06
N ARG A 71 -18.23 2.68 25.79
CA ARG A 71 -17.98 3.45 24.56
C ARG A 71 -18.39 2.67 23.32
N GLU A 72 -17.86 1.47 23.13
CA GLU A 72 -18.12 0.66 21.94
C GLU A 72 -19.62 0.47 21.76
N TRP A 73 -20.32 -0.01 22.80
CA TRP A 73 -21.76 -0.26 22.77
C TRP A 73 -22.57 1.01 22.47
N THR A 74 -22.22 2.14 23.09
CA THR A 74 -22.91 3.42 22.88
C THR A 74 -22.75 3.91 21.45
N PHE A 75 -21.55 3.80 20.88
CA PHE A 75 -21.30 4.14 19.49
C PHE A 75 -22.06 3.22 18.53
N ARG A 76 -22.09 1.90 18.77
CA ARG A 76 -22.87 0.98 17.91
C ARG A 76 -24.36 1.26 17.98
N MET A 77 -24.90 1.54 19.18
CA MET A 77 -26.30 1.92 19.36
C MET A 77 -26.64 3.21 18.61
N TYR A 78 -25.79 4.22 18.73
CA TYR A 78 -25.99 5.49 18.03
C TYR A 78 -25.91 5.32 16.52
N ASN A 79 -24.89 4.62 16.01
CA ASN A 79 -24.77 4.33 14.59
C ASN A 79 -25.94 3.50 14.06
N GLN A 80 -26.42 2.52 14.84
CA GLN A 80 -27.61 1.74 14.49
C GLN A 80 -28.85 2.62 14.38
N TYR A 81 -29.04 3.57 15.30
CA TYR A 81 -30.15 4.51 15.26
C TYR A 81 -30.07 5.43 14.02
N ILE A 82 -28.89 5.97 13.74
CA ILE A 82 -28.69 6.82 12.55
C ILE A 82 -28.95 6.03 11.27
N TRP A 83 -28.45 4.79 11.19
CA TRP A 83 -28.69 3.89 10.06
C TRP A 83 -30.18 3.57 9.89
N SER A 84 -30.82 3.00 10.91
CA SER A 84 -32.20 2.50 10.80
C SER A 84 -33.27 3.58 10.68
N CYS A 85 -33.03 4.81 11.14
CA CYS A 85 -34.03 5.87 11.12
C CYS A 85 -33.82 6.92 10.02
N TYR A 86 -32.62 6.99 9.43
CA TYR A 86 -32.28 8.06 8.48
C TYR A 86 -31.56 7.58 7.23
N ASP A 87 -31.22 6.28 7.13
CA ASP A 87 -30.41 5.73 6.02
C ASP A 87 -29.13 6.56 5.83
N LYS A 88 -28.41 6.73 6.95
CA LYS A 88 -27.17 7.53 7.04
C LYS A 88 -26.11 6.76 7.81
N THR A 89 -24.86 7.10 7.51
CA THR A 89 -23.70 6.58 8.22
C THR A 89 -22.83 7.69 8.79
N ASN A 90 -22.28 7.45 9.99
CA ASN A 90 -21.23 8.29 10.59
C ASN A 90 -19.82 7.83 10.21
N ALA A 91 -19.69 6.72 9.47
CA ALA A 91 -18.40 6.25 8.98
C ALA A 91 -17.94 7.17 7.84
N PHE A 92 -16.93 7.99 8.11
CA PHE A 92 -16.49 9.07 7.20
C PHE A 92 -16.10 8.60 5.80
N VAL A 93 -15.58 7.39 5.69
CA VAL A 93 -15.09 6.80 4.43
C VAL A 93 -16.13 5.95 3.72
N VAL A 94 -17.32 5.72 4.30
CA VAL A 94 -18.35 4.87 3.71
C VAL A 94 -19.49 5.75 3.19
N THR A 95 -19.94 5.45 1.98
CA THR A 95 -21.11 6.05 1.34
C THR A 95 -22.15 4.96 1.10
N GLU A 96 -23.39 5.20 1.49
CA GLU A 96 -24.50 4.29 1.18
C GLU A 96 -24.94 4.49 -0.26
N GLY A 97 -24.95 3.41 -1.03
CA GLY A 97 -25.50 3.35 -2.37
C GLY A 97 -26.91 2.76 -2.37
N LYS A 98 -27.44 2.51 -3.57
CA LYS A 98 -28.77 1.92 -3.76
C LYS A 98 -28.74 0.42 -3.43
N GLU A 99 -29.89 -0.13 -3.08
CA GLU A 99 -30.10 -1.57 -2.86
C GLU A 99 -29.15 -2.25 -1.86
N GLY A 100 -28.70 -1.49 -0.86
CA GLY A 100 -27.82 -1.97 0.20
C GLY A 100 -26.36 -2.15 -0.22
N TYR A 101 -25.95 -1.59 -1.37
CA TYR A 101 -24.54 -1.45 -1.70
C TYR A 101 -23.90 -0.36 -0.83
N LEU A 102 -22.69 -0.60 -0.37
CA LEU A 102 -21.84 0.39 0.28
C LEU A 102 -20.69 0.71 -0.67
N TYR A 103 -20.22 1.96 -0.70
CA TYR A 103 -19.04 2.34 -1.46
C TYR A 103 -18.06 3.06 -0.55
N GLU A 104 -16.77 2.98 -0.87
CA GLU A 104 -15.85 3.97 -0.33
C GLU A 104 -16.18 5.34 -0.90
N LYS A 105 -16.15 6.35 -0.04
CA LYS A 105 -16.37 7.73 -0.42
C LYS A 105 -15.42 8.17 -1.53
N GLU A 106 -14.19 7.66 -1.53
CA GLU A 106 -13.20 7.96 -2.57
C GLU A 106 -13.60 7.39 -3.93
N PHE A 107 -14.23 6.21 -3.99
CA PHE A 107 -14.69 5.60 -5.23
C PHE A 107 -15.88 6.37 -5.81
N VAL A 108 -16.83 6.80 -4.97
CA VAL A 108 -17.96 7.63 -5.42
C VAL A 108 -17.46 8.99 -5.93
N ARG A 109 -16.47 9.59 -5.24
CA ARG A 109 -15.84 10.83 -5.69
C ARG A 109 -15.06 10.66 -6.98
N ASP A 110 -14.32 9.58 -7.12
CA ASP A 110 -13.59 9.31 -8.35
C ASP A 110 -14.55 9.18 -9.51
N HIS A 111 -15.70 8.52 -9.32
CA HIS A 111 -16.71 8.35 -10.36
C HIS A 111 -17.34 9.67 -10.85
N TYR A 112 -17.72 10.57 -9.94
CA TYR A 112 -18.45 11.80 -10.33
C TYR A 112 -17.54 13.02 -10.54
N GLU A 113 -16.41 13.11 -9.85
CA GLU A 113 -15.52 14.27 -9.94
C GLU A 113 -14.13 13.90 -10.47
N SER A 114 -13.58 12.69 -10.27
CA SER A 114 -12.14 12.37 -10.25
C SER A 114 -11.45 12.74 -8.93
N LEU A 115 -10.76 11.78 -8.33
CA LEU A 115 -10.01 11.99 -7.08
C LEU A 115 -8.83 12.96 -7.22
N MET A 116 -8.40 13.21 -8.45
CA MET A 116 -7.26 14.10 -8.69
C MET A 116 -7.51 15.55 -8.34
N TYR A 117 -8.77 15.92 -8.15
CA TYR A 117 -9.15 17.19 -7.54
C TYR A 117 -8.63 17.41 -6.12
N ASN A 118 -8.18 16.36 -5.41
CA ASN A 118 -7.46 16.53 -4.14
C ASN A 118 -6.04 17.11 -4.34
N HIS A 119 -5.47 17.01 -5.55
CA HIS A 119 -4.15 17.52 -5.89
C HIS A 119 -4.22 18.86 -6.62
N THR A 120 -5.04 18.96 -7.67
CA THR A 120 -5.18 20.18 -8.46
C THR A 120 -6.52 20.21 -9.19
N ASP A 121 -7.08 21.41 -9.36
CA ASP A 121 -8.28 21.65 -10.17
C ASP A 121 -7.95 21.89 -11.65
N ASP A 122 -6.67 21.94 -12.01
CA ASP A 122 -6.19 22.15 -13.37
C ASP A 122 -5.98 20.82 -14.11
N THR A 123 -6.84 20.56 -15.08
CA THR A 123 -6.83 19.37 -15.93
C THR A 123 -5.55 19.22 -16.76
N THR A 124 -4.90 20.32 -17.13
CA THR A 124 -3.62 20.29 -17.86
C THR A 124 -2.53 19.75 -16.97
N VAL A 125 -2.47 20.23 -15.72
CA VAL A 125 -1.48 19.76 -14.73
C VAL A 125 -1.70 18.28 -14.40
N MET A 126 -2.95 17.83 -14.28
CA MET A 126 -3.26 16.41 -14.08
C MET A 126 -2.75 15.55 -15.24
N LYS A 127 -2.99 16.00 -16.47
CA LYS A 127 -2.54 15.30 -17.67
C LYS A 127 -1.01 15.20 -17.73
N ASP A 128 -0.31 16.27 -17.39
CA ASP A 128 1.17 16.29 -17.38
C ASP A 128 1.74 15.33 -16.32
N LEU A 129 1.07 15.18 -15.17
CA LEU A 129 1.44 14.19 -14.15
C LEU A 129 1.29 12.76 -14.68
N PHE A 130 0.14 12.44 -15.28
CA PHE A 130 -0.09 11.11 -15.84
C PHE A 130 0.84 10.80 -17.02
N GLU A 131 1.11 11.79 -17.87
CA GLU A 131 2.10 11.65 -18.93
C GLU A 131 3.49 11.34 -18.38
N THR A 132 3.89 12.05 -17.33
CA THR A 132 5.19 11.83 -16.68
C THR A 132 5.31 10.41 -16.14
N GLU A 133 4.29 9.91 -15.42
CA GLU A 133 4.32 8.55 -14.88
C GLU A 133 4.25 7.47 -15.99
N ALA A 134 3.46 7.68 -17.04
CA ALA A 134 3.42 6.77 -18.18
C ALA A 134 4.80 6.69 -18.87
N LEU A 135 5.47 7.83 -19.08
CA LEU A 135 6.81 7.86 -19.66
C LEU A 135 7.87 7.24 -18.74
N ARG A 136 7.75 7.41 -17.41
CA ARG A 136 8.62 6.72 -16.44
C ARG A 136 8.44 5.21 -16.54
N LEU A 137 7.22 4.71 -16.55
CA LEU A 137 6.92 3.29 -16.70
C LEU A 137 7.46 2.73 -18.01
N TRP A 138 7.22 3.42 -19.13
CA TRP A 138 7.77 3.02 -20.43
C TRP A 138 9.31 2.94 -20.41
N LYS A 139 10.00 3.95 -19.87
CA LYS A 139 11.47 3.92 -19.74
C LYS A 139 11.94 2.77 -18.86
N VAL A 140 11.31 2.58 -17.70
CA VAL A 140 11.64 1.49 -16.78
C VAL A 140 11.45 0.14 -17.46
N GLN A 141 10.36 -0.04 -18.23
CA GLN A 141 10.12 -1.25 -19.01
C GLN A 141 11.23 -1.52 -20.01
N GLU A 142 11.59 -0.53 -20.83
CA GLU A 142 12.61 -0.73 -21.87
C GLU A 142 13.99 -0.99 -21.25
N LEU A 143 14.32 -0.35 -20.13
CA LEU A 143 15.56 -0.59 -19.39
C LEU A 143 15.62 -1.97 -18.74
N LEU A 144 14.53 -2.43 -18.11
CA LEU A 144 14.45 -3.75 -17.49
C LEU A 144 14.47 -4.88 -18.51
N LYS A 145 13.93 -4.64 -19.71
CA LYS A 145 13.95 -5.60 -20.82
C LYS A 145 15.37 -5.97 -21.26
N GLU A 146 16.35 -5.06 -21.11
CA GLU A 146 17.77 -5.34 -21.37
C GLU A 146 18.32 -6.44 -20.43
N HIS A 147 17.61 -6.74 -19.35
CA HIS A 147 17.98 -7.71 -18.32
C HIS A 147 17.02 -8.91 -18.23
N ASP A 148 16.13 -9.10 -19.22
CA ASP A 148 15.10 -10.15 -19.22
C ASP A 148 14.12 -10.05 -18.02
N ILE A 149 13.89 -8.83 -17.54
CA ILE A 149 12.95 -8.52 -16.45
C ILE A 149 11.72 -7.85 -17.03
N HIS A 150 10.55 -8.38 -16.69
CA HIS A 150 9.29 -7.96 -17.29
C HIS A 150 8.42 -7.20 -16.29
N ILE A 151 8.31 -5.89 -16.47
CA ILE A 151 7.34 -5.06 -15.75
C ILE A 151 6.03 -4.96 -16.53
N PHE A 152 4.89 -5.02 -15.83
CA PHE A 152 3.57 -4.80 -16.41
C PHE A 152 2.57 -4.25 -15.39
N VAL A 153 1.47 -3.67 -15.88
CA VAL A 153 0.37 -3.15 -15.04
C VAL A 153 -0.82 -4.12 -15.08
N ASN A 154 -1.31 -4.50 -13.90
CA ASN A 154 -2.62 -5.11 -13.75
C ASN A 154 -3.65 -4.00 -13.44
N LEU A 155 -4.42 -3.61 -14.45
CA LEU A 155 -5.49 -2.61 -14.33
C LEU A 155 -6.73 -3.27 -13.73
N ILE A 156 -7.00 -2.98 -12.46
CA ILE A 156 -8.11 -3.59 -11.72
C ILE A 156 -9.31 -2.63 -11.71
N PRO A 157 -10.54 -3.10 -11.92
CA PRO A 157 -11.70 -2.23 -11.81
C PRO A 157 -11.97 -1.80 -10.37
N GLY A 158 -12.47 -0.58 -10.20
CA GLY A 158 -13.19 -0.19 -8.99
C GLY A 158 -14.65 -0.67 -9.02
N LYS A 159 -15.26 -0.80 -7.84
CA LYS A 159 -16.67 -1.21 -7.73
C LYS A 159 -17.63 -0.20 -8.37
N ASP A 160 -17.29 1.07 -8.32
CA ASP A 160 -18.00 2.18 -8.96
C ASP A 160 -18.02 2.03 -10.49
N VAL A 161 -16.96 1.48 -11.09
CA VAL A 161 -16.87 1.24 -12.54
C VAL A 161 -17.69 0.03 -12.97
N ILE A 162 -17.72 -1.03 -12.17
CA ILE A 162 -18.46 -2.26 -12.51
C ILE A 162 -19.93 -2.16 -12.14
N TYR A 163 -20.25 -1.50 -11.04
CA TYR A 163 -21.63 -1.35 -10.56
C TYR A 163 -22.03 0.13 -10.39
N PRO A 164 -21.96 0.96 -11.44
CA PRO A 164 -22.36 2.36 -11.35
C PRO A 164 -23.85 2.53 -11.06
N GLU A 165 -24.69 1.55 -11.43
CA GLU A 165 -26.14 1.60 -11.23
C GLU A 165 -26.55 1.63 -9.74
N TYR A 166 -25.68 1.15 -8.84
CA TYR A 166 -25.92 1.17 -7.40
C TYR A 166 -25.24 2.33 -6.68
N LEU A 167 -24.55 3.22 -7.39
CA LEU A 167 -24.06 4.46 -6.80
C LEU A 167 -25.22 5.33 -6.29
N PRO A 168 -24.99 6.12 -5.22
CA PRO A 168 -25.94 7.13 -4.79
C PRO A 168 -26.18 8.15 -5.92
N GLU A 169 -27.20 8.99 -5.77
CA GLU A 169 -27.33 10.14 -6.67
C GLU A 169 -26.08 11.03 -6.57
N ASP A 170 -25.68 11.61 -7.71
CA ASP A 170 -24.61 12.58 -7.73
C ASP A 170 -24.98 13.79 -6.86
N THR A 171 -24.17 14.03 -5.85
CA THR A 171 -24.32 15.15 -4.93
C THR A 171 -23.12 16.10 -5.00
N TYR A 172 -22.24 15.87 -5.96
CA TYR A 172 -21.03 16.61 -6.18
C TYR A 172 -21.29 17.84 -7.05
N THR A 173 -20.44 18.85 -6.89
CA THR A 173 -20.62 20.16 -7.55
C THR A 173 -19.51 20.49 -8.52
N ARG A 174 -18.44 19.68 -8.54
CA ARG A 174 -17.36 19.82 -9.50
C ARG A 174 -17.75 19.11 -10.80
N PRO A 175 -17.35 19.66 -11.96
CA PRO A 175 -17.51 18.94 -13.22
C PRO A 175 -16.65 17.68 -13.22
N ASP A 176 -17.00 16.73 -14.06
CA ASP A 176 -16.21 15.53 -14.31
C ASP A 176 -14.76 15.93 -14.68
N GLY A 177 -13.78 15.38 -13.96
CA GLY A 177 -12.36 15.54 -14.22
C GLY A 177 -11.82 14.52 -15.24
N ILE A 178 -10.50 14.40 -15.34
CA ILE A 178 -9.86 13.26 -16.03
C ILE A 178 -9.71 12.13 -15.03
N HIS A 179 -10.16 10.94 -15.40
CA HIS A 179 -9.91 9.72 -14.64
C HIS A 179 -8.60 9.06 -15.09
N ALA A 180 -7.85 8.52 -14.14
CA ALA A 180 -6.55 7.93 -14.41
C ALA A 180 -6.65 6.76 -15.40
N TYR A 181 -7.65 5.89 -15.26
CA TYR A 181 -7.85 4.77 -16.18
C TYR A 181 -8.07 5.20 -17.63
N ASP A 182 -8.97 6.18 -17.85
CA ASP A 182 -9.31 6.69 -19.19
C ASP A 182 -8.11 7.34 -19.89
N TYR A 183 -7.17 7.86 -19.11
CA TYR A 183 -5.90 8.37 -19.63
C TYR A 183 -4.88 7.25 -19.89
N TYR A 184 -4.62 6.42 -18.88
CA TYR A 184 -3.53 5.45 -18.92
C TYR A 184 -3.75 4.34 -19.92
N LYS A 185 -4.97 3.79 -20.03
CA LYS A 185 -5.22 2.65 -20.94
C LYS A 185 -4.83 2.96 -22.41
N PRO A 186 -5.38 3.99 -23.07
CA PRO A 186 -4.97 4.30 -24.44
C PRO A 186 -3.52 4.75 -24.53
N ARG A 187 -2.98 5.41 -23.49
CA ARG A 187 -1.58 5.83 -23.48
C ARG A 187 -0.61 4.65 -23.37
N PHE A 188 -0.97 3.62 -22.61
CA PHE A 188 -0.20 2.39 -22.50
C PHE A 188 -0.19 1.64 -23.83
N ASP A 189 -1.34 1.56 -24.51
CA ASP A 189 -1.43 1.02 -25.87
C ASP A 189 -0.51 1.77 -26.85
N GLU A 190 -0.51 3.11 -26.82
CA GLU A 190 0.32 3.94 -27.69
C GLU A 190 1.82 3.79 -27.43
N LEU A 191 2.22 3.70 -26.16
CA LEU A 191 3.61 3.55 -25.75
C LEU A 191 4.13 2.10 -25.82
N GLY A 192 3.25 1.12 -26.03
CA GLY A 192 3.61 -0.30 -25.94
C GLY A 192 3.98 -0.73 -24.52
N ILE A 193 3.34 -0.12 -23.51
CA ILE A 193 3.51 -0.53 -22.11
C ILE A 193 2.73 -1.83 -21.88
N ASN A 194 3.40 -2.82 -21.30
CA ASN A 194 2.80 -4.09 -20.94
C ASN A 194 1.72 -3.89 -19.89
N HIS A 195 0.50 -4.30 -20.19
CA HIS A 195 -0.61 -4.26 -19.23
C HIS A 195 -1.65 -5.34 -19.52
N ILE A 196 -2.34 -5.77 -18.47
CA ILE A 196 -3.54 -6.60 -18.54
C ILE A 196 -4.72 -5.78 -18.03
N ASP A 197 -5.81 -5.78 -18.80
CA ASP A 197 -6.98 -4.96 -18.53
C ASP A 197 -8.14 -5.78 -17.96
N ASN A 198 -8.16 -5.89 -16.63
CA ASN A 198 -9.28 -6.50 -15.93
C ASN A 198 -10.50 -5.58 -15.85
N VAL A 199 -10.38 -4.29 -16.17
CA VAL A 199 -11.53 -3.36 -16.18
C VAL A 199 -12.48 -3.72 -17.31
N THR A 200 -11.98 -3.74 -18.55
CA THR A 200 -12.78 -4.13 -19.72
C THR A 200 -13.28 -5.57 -19.60
N TYR A 201 -12.41 -6.50 -19.14
CA TYR A 201 -12.80 -7.90 -18.95
C TYR A 201 -13.98 -8.03 -17.96
N PHE A 202 -13.97 -7.32 -16.83
CA PHE A 202 -15.03 -7.41 -15.84
C PHE A 202 -16.34 -6.79 -16.35
N GLN A 203 -16.27 -5.68 -17.09
CA GLN A 203 -17.44 -5.11 -17.77
C GLN A 203 -18.07 -6.11 -18.75
N ASP A 204 -17.25 -6.82 -19.52
CA ASP A 204 -17.70 -7.79 -20.52
C ASP A 204 -18.36 -9.04 -19.92
N ILE A 205 -17.95 -9.46 -18.73
CA ILE A 205 -18.47 -10.68 -18.08
C ILE A 205 -19.56 -10.41 -17.04
N LYS A 206 -19.75 -9.16 -16.60
CA LYS A 206 -20.68 -8.77 -15.51
C LYS A 206 -22.06 -9.43 -15.63
N ASP A 207 -22.64 -9.42 -16.83
CA ASP A 207 -23.99 -9.96 -17.10
C ASP A 207 -23.98 -11.43 -17.54
N LYS A 208 -22.79 -12.05 -17.64
CA LYS A 208 -22.59 -13.44 -18.11
C LYS A 208 -22.31 -14.41 -16.97
N VAL A 209 -21.77 -13.92 -15.86
CA VAL A 209 -21.44 -14.73 -14.68
C VAL A 209 -22.61 -14.78 -13.71
N ASP A 210 -22.72 -15.86 -12.96
CA ASP A 210 -23.78 -16.11 -11.96
C ASP A 210 -23.34 -15.80 -10.52
N TYR A 211 -22.18 -15.16 -10.36
CA TYR A 211 -21.62 -14.70 -9.09
C TYR A 211 -21.34 -13.19 -9.11
N PRO A 212 -21.40 -12.50 -7.96
CA PRO A 212 -21.07 -11.08 -7.89
C PRO A 212 -19.57 -10.86 -8.12
N LEU A 213 -19.21 -9.91 -8.98
CA LEU A 213 -17.83 -9.48 -9.19
C LEU A 213 -17.28 -8.67 -8.00
N PHE A 214 -18.18 -8.03 -7.24
CA PHE A 214 -17.87 -7.32 -6.00
C PHE A 214 -18.96 -7.60 -4.94
N PRO A 215 -18.59 -7.77 -3.67
CA PRO A 215 -19.55 -7.80 -2.58
C PRO A 215 -20.30 -6.47 -2.42
N LYS A 216 -21.55 -6.53 -1.95
CA LYS A 216 -22.33 -5.34 -1.63
C LYS A 216 -21.66 -4.46 -0.57
N THR A 217 -21.10 -5.10 0.45
CA THR A 217 -20.63 -4.45 1.68
C THR A 217 -19.12 -4.38 1.83
N GLY A 218 -18.36 -4.79 0.80
CA GLY A 218 -16.90 -4.75 0.78
C GLY A 218 -16.36 -3.90 -0.37
N THR A 219 -15.16 -3.34 -0.24
CA THR A 219 -14.52 -2.54 -1.30
C THR A 219 -14.05 -3.39 -2.46
N HIS A 220 -13.47 -4.55 -2.20
CA HIS A 220 -12.65 -5.27 -3.17
C HIS A 220 -13.48 -6.13 -4.10
N TRP A 221 -12.86 -6.58 -5.21
CA TRP A 221 -13.39 -7.67 -6.02
C TRP A 221 -13.67 -8.92 -5.19
N SER A 222 -14.65 -9.72 -5.59
CA SER A 222 -14.97 -10.97 -4.90
C SER A 222 -13.82 -11.97 -5.04
N ASN A 223 -13.70 -12.89 -4.07
CA ASN A 223 -12.64 -13.91 -4.07
C ASN A 223 -12.60 -14.71 -5.37
N ILE A 224 -13.78 -15.11 -5.87
CA ILE A 224 -13.90 -15.83 -7.13
C ILE A 224 -13.49 -14.99 -8.35
N ALA A 225 -13.90 -13.71 -8.40
CA ALA A 225 -13.53 -12.82 -9.51
C ALA A 225 -12.02 -12.58 -9.56
N ALA A 226 -11.39 -12.34 -8.40
CA ALA A 226 -9.93 -12.21 -8.28
C ALA A 226 -9.19 -13.49 -8.71
N THR A 227 -9.76 -14.66 -8.38
CA THR A 227 -9.19 -15.97 -8.75
C THR A 227 -9.19 -16.19 -10.26
N HIS A 228 -10.32 -15.91 -10.93
CA HIS A 228 -10.39 -15.97 -12.40
C HIS A 228 -9.50 -14.92 -13.09
N ALA A 229 -9.40 -13.72 -12.52
CA ALA A 229 -8.47 -12.70 -13.03
C ALA A 229 -7.02 -13.19 -12.92
N PHE A 230 -6.65 -13.83 -11.80
CA PHE A 230 -5.29 -14.32 -11.59
C PHE A 230 -4.87 -15.42 -12.57
N ASP A 231 -5.78 -16.32 -12.91
CA ASP A 231 -5.58 -17.31 -13.96
C ASP A 231 -5.21 -16.66 -15.31
N SER A 232 -5.83 -15.54 -15.66
CA SER A 232 -5.46 -14.76 -16.86
C SER A 232 -4.13 -14.02 -16.69
N ILE A 233 -3.81 -13.53 -15.49
CA ILE A 233 -2.53 -12.88 -15.19
C ILE A 233 -1.36 -13.86 -15.38
N ILE A 234 -1.47 -15.11 -14.91
CA ILE A 234 -0.41 -16.12 -15.13
C ILE A 234 -0.15 -16.33 -16.62
N ARG A 235 -1.21 -16.54 -17.43
CA ARG A 235 -1.07 -16.72 -18.88
C ARG A 235 -0.47 -15.50 -19.56
N TYR A 236 -0.83 -14.30 -19.10
CA TYR A 236 -0.24 -13.08 -19.59
C TYR A 236 1.27 -13.00 -19.29
N MET A 237 1.69 -13.40 -18.08
CA MET A 237 3.11 -13.50 -17.71
C MET A 237 3.84 -14.50 -18.61
N GLU A 238 3.26 -15.68 -18.88
CA GLU A 238 3.86 -16.70 -19.76
C GLU A 238 4.14 -16.16 -21.17
N VAL A 239 3.17 -15.45 -21.75
CA VAL A 239 3.30 -14.79 -23.06
C VAL A 239 4.37 -13.72 -23.01
N LEU A 240 4.37 -12.89 -21.95
CA LEU A 240 5.26 -11.75 -21.82
C LEU A 240 6.73 -12.17 -21.70
N GLY A 241 7.03 -13.16 -20.86
CA GLY A 241 8.40 -13.64 -20.65
C GLY A 241 8.76 -14.90 -21.43
N ASN A 242 7.92 -15.31 -22.39
CA ASN A 242 8.11 -16.48 -23.26
C ASN A 242 8.60 -17.72 -22.49
N ARG A 243 7.95 -18.01 -21.37
CA ARG A 243 8.33 -19.09 -20.45
C ARG A 243 7.09 -19.77 -19.87
N ASN A 244 7.14 -21.08 -19.74
CA ASN A 244 6.07 -21.87 -19.14
C ASN A 244 6.07 -21.67 -17.61
N ILE A 245 4.94 -21.27 -17.05
CA ILE A 245 4.75 -21.07 -15.61
C ILE A 245 3.72 -22.09 -15.13
N LEU A 246 3.79 -22.48 -13.85
CA LEU A 246 2.79 -23.37 -13.29
C LEU A 246 1.40 -22.73 -13.35
N ASN A 247 0.54 -23.29 -14.19
CA ASN A 247 -0.86 -22.90 -14.34
C ASN A 247 -1.71 -23.41 -13.17
N VAL A 248 -2.81 -22.70 -12.90
CA VAL A 248 -3.79 -23.09 -11.88
C VAL A 248 -4.96 -23.82 -12.51
N GLU A 249 -5.53 -24.77 -11.76
CA GLU A 249 -6.81 -25.41 -12.06
C GLU A 249 -7.85 -24.91 -11.06
N LEU A 250 -8.97 -24.44 -11.59
CA LEU A 250 -10.10 -23.96 -10.79
C LEU A 250 -11.15 -25.06 -10.73
N SER A 251 -11.54 -25.46 -9.52
CA SER A 251 -12.64 -26.39 -9.29
C SER A 251 -14.01 -25.79 -9.64
N GLU A 252 -15.07 -26.58 -9.49
CA GLU A 252 -16.43 -26.05 -9.58
C GLU A 252 -16.67 -24.98 -8.50
N MET A 253 -17.30 -23.88 -8.91
CA MET A 253 -17.72 -22.82 -8.00
C MET A 253 -18.73 -23.35 -6.99
N TYR A 254 -18.59 -22.94 -5.72
CA TYR A 254 -19.56 -23.24 -4.67
C TYR A 254 -19.83 -22.05 -3.75
N PRO A 255 -21.05 -21.95 -3.18
CA PRO A 255 -21.35 -20.94 -2.18
C PRO A 255 -20.75 -21.31 -0.82
N ASP A 256 -20.07 -20.38 -0.15
CA ASP A 256 -19.49 -20.58 1.18
C ASP A 256 -20.09 -19.60 2.20
N LYS A 257 -20.70 -20.14 3.26
CA LYS A 257 -21.28 -19.37 4.37
C LYS A 257 -20.39 -19.34 5.61
N THR A 258 -19.30 -20.10 5.59
CA THR A 258 -18.35 -20.23 6.71
C THR A 258 -17.23 -19.21 6.62
N ARG A 259 -16.78 -18.90 5.40
CA ARG A 259 -15.80 -17.83 5.14
C ARG A 259 -16.50 -16.48 5.14
N GLN A 260 -15.89 -15.51 5.84
CA GLN A 260 -16.42 -14.15 5.87
C GLN A 260 -16.26 -13.51 4.48
N PRO A 261 -17.32 -12.87 3.93
CA PRO A 261 -17.16 -12.01 2.76
C PRO A 261 -16.11 -10.94 3.01
N ASP A 262 -15.65 -10.30 1.94
CA ASP A 262 -15.23 -8.92 2.13
C ASP A 262 -16.47 -8.08 2.51
N ASP A 263 -16.48 -7.66 3.77
CA ASP A 263 -17.48 -6.81 4.42
C ASP A 263 -16.80 -5.61 5.13
N ASP A 264 -15.63 -5.18 4.64
CA ASP A 264 -14.81 -4.14 5.27
C ASP A 264 -15.56 -2.81 5.47
N LEU A 265 -16.36 -2.37 4.49
CA LEU A 265 -17.19 -1.17 4.61
C LEU A 265 -18.31 -1.33 5.65
N GLU A 266 -18.96 -2.49 5.68
CA GLU A 266 -19.96 -2.77 6.72
C GLU A 266 -19.33 -2.78 8.12
N GLN A 267 -18.14 -3.35 8.26
CA GLN A 267 -17.40 -3.34 9.53
C GLN A 267 -17.18 -1.89 10.01
N LEU A 268 -16.87 -0.96 9.11
CA LEU A 268 -16.67 0.46 9.41
C LEU A 268 -17.95 1.19 9.85
N LEU A 269 -19.14 0.75 9.42
CA LEU A 269 -20.42 1.28 9.91
C LEU A 269 -20.56 1.12 11.43
N ASN A 270 -19.89 0.12 11.99
CA ASN A 270 -19.90 -0.18 13.42
C ASN A 270 -21.31 -0.39 14.01
N ILE A 271 -22.29 -0.83 13.22
CA ILE A 271 -23.68 -1.07 13.64
C ILE A 271 -23.84 -2.38 14.44
N ILE A 272 -25.00 -2.58 15.06
CA ILE A 272 -25.28 -3.75 15.91
C ILE A 272 -25.78 -4.92 15.07
N PHE A 273 -26.75 -4.65 14.21
CA PHE A 273 -27.33 -5.64 13.32
C PHE A 273 -26.62 -5.54 11.97
N LYS A 274 -25.96 -6.64 11.60
CA LYS A 274 -25.32 -6.75 10.30
C LYS A 274 -26.33 -6.56 9.17
N LEU A 275 -25.87 -5.96 8.08
CA LEU A 275 -26.58 -5.93 6.82
C LEU A 275 -26.73 -7.37 6.31
N ARG A 276 -27.73 -7.61 5.45
CA ARG A 276 -27.93 -8.94 4.89
C ARG A 276 -26.72 -9.28 4.03
N PRO A 277 -25.96 -10.35 4.34
CA PRO A 277 -24.82 -10.72 3.54
C PRO A 277 -25.29 -11.22 2.17
N ASN A 278 -24.54 -10.91 1.13
CA ASN A 278 -24.66 -11.63 -0.14
C ASN A 278 -24.13 -13.05 0.01
N THR A 279 -24.60 -13.95 -0.86
CA THR A 279 -23.96 -15.26 -1.02
C THR A 279 -22.55 -15.03 -1.58
N ASN A 280 -21.54 -15.51 -0.86
CA ASN A 280 -20.18 -15.54 -1.37
C ASN A 280 -19.93 -16.82 -2.13
N TYR A 281 -19.16 -16.70 -3.20
CA TYR A 281 -18.75 -17.82 -4.01
C TYR A 281 -17.23 -17.94 -3.96
N TYR A 282 -16.78 -19.21 -3.94
CA TYR A 282 -15.39 -19.59 -3.96
C TYR A 282 -15.21 -20.71 -4.97
N THR A 283 -13.96 -20.90 -5.37
CA THR A 283 -13.48 -22.11 -6.03
C THR A 283 -12.24 -22.54 -5.29
N ASP A 284 -12.04 -23.85 -5.16
CA ASP A 284 -10.74 -24.36 -4.76
C ASP A 284 -9.76 -24.21 -5.93
N VAL A 285 -8.51 -23.89 -5.59
CA VAL A 285 -7.43 -23.59 -6.54
C VAL A 285 -6.30 -24.57 -6.31
N ASP A 286 -6.05 -25.41 -7.30
CA ASP A 286 -4.89 -26.30 -7.33
C ASP A 286 -3.92 -25.87 -8.43
N VAL A 287 -2.71 -26.43 -8.37
CA VAL A 287 -1.66 -26.18 -9.36
C VAL A 287 -1.50 -27.43 -10.21
N ILE A 288 -1.52 -27.26 -11.52
CA ILE A 288 -1.34 -28.35 -12.47
C ILE A 288 0.15 -28.73 -12.46
N PRO A 289 0.52 -29.96 -12.08
CA PRO A 289 1.92 -30.37 -12.08
C PRO A 289 2.49 -30.36 -13.50
N ASP A 290 3.54 -29.58 -13.71
CA ASP A 290 4.29 -29.53 -14.97
C ASP A 290 5.79 -29.47 -14.68
N SER A 291 6.53 -30.51 -15.10
CA SER A 291 7.99 -30.59 -14.89
C SER A 291 8.80 -29.63 -15.76
N THR A 292 8.17 -29.03 -16.78
CA THR A 292 8.80 -28.07 -17.69
C THR A 292 8.56 -26.61 -17.27
N ALA A 293 7.63 -26.39 -16.34
CA ALA A 293 7.32 -25.07 -15.83
C ALA A 293 8.44 -24.54 -14.92
N VAL A 294 8.80 -23.28 -15.11
CA VAL A 294 9.71 -22.56 -14.22
C VAL A 294 8.92 -21.88 -13.11
N LYS A 295 9.60 -21.59 -11.99
CA LYS A 295 9.05 -20.81 -10.89
C LYS A 295 9.72 -19.43 -10.85
N PRO A 296 9.12 -18.40 -11.46
CA PRO A 296 9.74 -17.10 -11.49
C PRO A 296 9.71 -16.40 -10.13
N LYS A 297 10.50 -15.34 -9.99
CA LYS A 297 10.44 -14.36 -8.89
C LYS A 297 9.53 -13.20 -9.27
N LEU A 298 8.48 -13.00 -8.50
CA LEU A 298 7.49 -11.95 -8.68
C LEU A 298 7.63 -10.89 -7.58
N ILE A 299 7.75 -9.63 -7.99
CA ILE A 299 7.52 -8.48 -7.12
C ILE A 299 6.19 -7.86 -7.50
N THR A 300 5.25 -7.82 -6.57
CA THR A 300 3.99 -7.09 -6.74
C THR A 300 4.06 -5.78 -5.99
N ILE A 301 3.81 -4.66 -6.65
CA ILE A 301 3.68 -3.34 -6.03
C ILE A 301 2.24 -2.90 -6.25
N GLY A 302 1.49 -2.67 -5.18
CA GLY A 302 0.07 -2.42 -5.34
C GLY A 302 -0.68 -2.05 -4.09
N ASP A 303 -1.99 -1.93 -4.28
CA ASP A 303 -2.98 -1.63 -3.25
C ASP A 303 -3.63 -2.90 -2.68
N SER A 304 -4.60 -2.72 -1.79
CA SER A 304 -5.23 -3.79 -1.01
C SER A 304 -5.92 -4.87 -1.84
N TYR A 305 -6.14 -4.69 -3.15
CA TYR A 305 -6.76 -5.71 -4.00
C TYR A 305 -5.89 -6.96 -4.17
N PHE A 306 -4.56 -6.85 -4.02
CA PHE A 306 -3.68 -8.03 -4.08
C PHE A 306 -3.88 -8.99 -2.91
N TRP A 307 -4.45 -8.52 -1.78
CA TRP A 307 -4.74 -9.39 -0.64
C TRP A 307 -5.67 -10.54 -1.02
N THR A 308 -6.71 -10.25 -1.80
CA THR A 308 -7.66 -11.24 -2.29
C THR A 308 -6.96 -12.33 -3.12
N ILE A 309 -5.99 -11.97 -3.96
CA ILE A 309 -5.17 -12.94 -4.70
C ILE A 309 -4.34 -13.77 -3.71
N SER A 310 -3.60 -13.11 -2.83
CA SER A 310 -2.66 -13.79 -1.91
C SER A 310 -3.33 -14.78 -0.94
N TYR A 311 -4.61 -14.57 -0.61
CA TYR A 311 -5.36 -15.44 0.29
C TYR A 311 -6.00 -16.65 -0.40
N ASN A 312 -6.23 -16.58 -1.71
CA ASN A 312 -6.95 -17.63 -2.44
C ASN A 312 -6.06 -18.40 -3.42
N ILE A 313 -4.90 -17.84 -3.79
CA ILE A 313 -3.96 -18.47 -4.72
C ILE A 313 -2.76 -19.05 -3.96
N PRO A 314 -2.33 -20.29 -4.26
CA PRO A 314 -1.13 -20.88 -3.67
C PRO A 314 0.16 -20.31 -4.30
N LEU A 315 0.46 -19.03 -4.07
CA LEU A 315 1.58 -18.31 -4.70
C LEU A 315 2.94 -19.03 -4.51
N THR A 316 3.20 -19.64 -3.36
CA THR A 316 4.44 -20.38 -3.09
C THR A 316 4.58 -21.69 -3.88
N LYS A 317 3.49 -22.22 -4.44
CA LYS A 317 3.56 -23.34 -5.38
C LYS A 317 3.95 -22.85 -6.78
N ILE A 318 3.55 -21.64 -7.18
CA ILE A 318 3.71 -21.09 -8.53
C ILE A 318 5.05 -20.35 -8.69
N PHE A 319 5.44 -19.56 -7.70
CA PHE A 319 6.63 -18.70 -7.72
C PHE A 319 7.73 -19.24 -6.81
N GLU A 320 8.98 -18.95 -7.14
CA GLU A 320 10.12 -19.18 -6.23
C GLU A 320 10.02 -18.20 -5.07
N GLU A 321 9.73 -16.93 -5.40
CA GLU A 321 9.48 -15.85 -4.47
C GLU A 321 8.37 -14.95 -5.03
N ALA A 322 7.44 -14.52 -4.18
CA ALA A 322 6.33 -13.64 -4.54
C ALA A 322 6.17 -12.56 -3.48
N THR A 323 7.00 -11.52 -3.52
CA THR A 323 6.94 -10.43 -2.54
C THR A 323 5.85 -9.44 -2.90
N TYR A 324 5.28 -8.81 -1.89
CA TYR A 324 4.23 -7.82 -2.04
C TYR A 324 4.57 -6.51 -1.33
N TRP A 325 4.85 -5.48 -2.12
CA TRP A 325 5.23 -4.15 -1.67
C TRP A 325 3.98 -3.27 -1.64
N TYR A 326 3.27 -3.32 -0.51
CA TYR A 326 2.05 -2.55 -0.29
C TYR A 326 2.36 -1.05 -0.32
N TYR A 327 1.80 -0.35 -1.32
CA TYR A 327 2.07 1.05 -1.66
C TYR A 327 3.58 1.38 -1.69
N ASN A 328 4.42 0.45 -2.18
CA ASN A 328 5.88 0.59 -2.23
C ASN A 328 6.49 1.02 -0.88
N SER A 329 5.89 0.59 0.24
CA SER A 329 6.31 0.99 1.58
C SER A 329 6.54 -0.21 2.48
N THR A 330 5.51 -1.03 2.69
CA THR A 330 5.60 -2.22 3.54
C THR A 330 5.75 -3.45 2.67
N ILE A 331 6.71 -4.32 3.00
CA ILE A 331 6.95 -5.57 2.27
C ILE A 331 6.27 -6.72 3.04
N TYR A 332 5.48 -7.50 2.32
CA TYR A 332 4.84 -8.72 2.78
C TYR A 332 5.34 -9.92 1.97
N PHE A 333 5.18 -11.11 2.55
CA PHE A 333 5.64 -12.38 1.99
C PHE A 333 7.16 -12.46 1.75
N ASP A 334 7.92 -11.55 2.37
CA ASP A 334 9.37 -11.62 2.52
C ASP A 334 9.70 -11.95 3.98
N LYS A 335 10.64 -12.86 4.20
CA LYS A 335 11.14 -13.23 5.53
C LYS A 335 12.29 -12.33 5.99
N ARG A 336 12.91 -11.60 5.06
CA ARG A 336 14.11 -10.79 5.27
C ARG A 336 13.77 -9.38 5.73
N ASN A 337 12.81 -8.74 5.05
CA ASN A 337 12.50 -7.33 5.23
C ASN A 337 10.99 -7.07 5.31
N ASN A 338 10.61 -6.04 6.07
CA ASN A 338 9.22 -5.58 6.17
C ASN A 338 9.01 -4.19 5.53
N SER A 339 10.06 -3.57 4.97
CA SER A 339 10.00 -2.19 4.48
C SER A 339 10.95 -1.96 3.30
N THR A 340 10.47 -1.21 2.30
CA THR A 340 11.22 -0.87 1.08
C THR A 340 12.36 0.13 1.32
N LYS A 341 12.46 0.67 2.53
CA LYS A 341 13.57 1.53 2.96
C LYS A 341 14.78 0.74 3.42
N ASP A 342 14.57 -0.50 3.83
CA ASP A 342 15.61 -1.31 4.48
C ASP A 342 16.34 -2.22 3.47
N ILE A 343 15.73 -2.46 2.30
CA ILE A 343 16.27 -3.29 1.22
C ILE A 343 17.40 -2.63 0.42
N ASN A 344 18.21 -3.45 -0.23
CA ASN A 344 18.98 -3.03 -1.40
C ASN A 344 18.05 -3.00 -2.62
N PHE A 345 17.50 -1.82 -2.92
CA PHE A 345 16.47 -1.67 -3.96
C PHE A 345 16.95 -2.11 -5.35
N ALA A 346 18.18 -1.78 -5.74
CA ALA A 346 18.75 -2.20 -7.01
C ALA A 346 18.83 -3.73 -7.10
N ARG A 347 19.27 -4.39 -6.02
CA ARG A 347 19.34 -5.85 -5.99
C ARG A 347 17.98 -6.51 -6.13
N GLU A 348 16.97 -6.07 -5.37
CA GLU A 348 15.63 -6.65 -5.48
C GLU A 348 15.02 -6.40 -6.87
N LEU A 349 15.28 -5.22 -7.46
CA LEU A 349 14.86 -4.94 -8.84
C LEU A 349 15.50 -5.93 -9.83
N MET A 350 16.81 -6.17 -9.70
CA MET A 350 17.58 -7.03 -10.60
C MET A 350 17.41 -8.53 -10.34
N SER A 351 16.80 -8.93 -9.23
CA SER A 351 16.53 -10.33 -8.91
C SER A 351 15.14 -10.80 -9.36
N ALA A 352 14.26 -9.89 -9.76
CA ALA A 352 12.92 -10.20 -10.21
C ALA A 352 12.93 -10.74 -11.65
N ASP A 353 12.05 -11.69 -11.94
CA ASP A 353 11.68 -12.03 -13.32
C ASP A 353 10.50 -11.17 -13.79
N TYR A 354 9.56 -10.91 -12.88
CA TYR A 354 8.38 -10.10 -13.14
C TYR A 354 8.15 -9.06 -12.05
N ILE A 355 7.73 -7.88 -12.49
CA ILE A 355 7.28 -6.80 -11.62
C ILE A 355 5.86 -6.42 -12.04
N MET A 356 4.89 -6.65 -11.14
CA MET A 356 3.49 -6.33 -11.40
C MET A 356 3.08 -5.08 -10.62
N LEU A 357 2.67 -4.02 -11.33
CA LEU A 357 1.98 -2.87 -10.73
C LEU A 357 0.48 -3.20 -10.64
N ASN A 358 -0.01 -3.47 -9.44
CA ASN A 358 -1.36 -3.99 -9.19
C ASN A 358 -2.25 -2.91 -8.55
N TYR A 359 -3.02 -2.20 -9.36
CA TYR A 359 -3.78 -1.02 -8.91
C TYR A 359 -5.21 -1.02 -9.43
N CYS A 360 -6.15 -0.71 -8.55
CA CYS A 360 -7.52 -0.41 -8.93
C CYS A 360 -7.63 0.98 -9.59
N THR A 361 -8.67 1.19 -10.40
CA THR A 361 -8.89 2.44 -11.17
C THR A 361 -8.74 3.69 -10.31
N VAL A 362 -9.27 3.64 -9.08
CA VAL A 362 -9.28 4.73 -8.11
C VAL A 362 -7.88 5.03 -7.54
N GLN A 363 -6.95 4.08 -7.55
CA GLN A 363 -5.57 4.27 -7.05
C GLN A 363 -4.55 4.50 -8.18
N LEU A 364 -4.94 4.38 -9.45
CA LEU A 364 -4.05 4.60 -10.59
C LEU A 364 -3.47 6.02 -10.64
N TYR A 365 -4.11 6.98 -9.98
CA TYR A 365 -3.59 8.34 -9.96
C TYR A 365 -2.21 8.48 -9.28
N ASP A 366 -1.86 7.55 -8.39
CA ASP A 366 -0.52 7.42 -7.77
C ASP A 366 0.15 6.13 -8.27
N LEU A 367 0.15 5.94 -9.59
CA LEU A 367 0.70 4.77 -10.26
C LEU A 367 2.11 4.43 -9.74
N GLY A 368 2.27 3.21 -9.24
CA GLY A 368 3.53 2.71 -8.71
C GLY A 368 3.95 3.30 -7.36
N SER A 369 3.19 4.21 -6.75
CA SER A 369 3.45 4.77 -5.42
C SER A 369 4.92 5.18 -5.23
N LYS A 370 5.41 6.01 -6.17
CA LYS A 370 6.80 6.52 -6.23
C LYS A 370 7.89 5.47 -6.51
N PHE A 371 7.52 4.25 -6.90
CA PHE A 371 8.45 3.23 -7.34
C PHE A 371 9.14 3.62 -8.65
N LEU A 372 8.37 4.07 -9.64
CA LEU A 372 8.85 4.37 -11.00
C LEU A 372 10.00 5.39 -11.07
N PRO A 373 9.91 6.58 -10.45
CA PRO A 373 11.04 7.53 -10.48
C PRO A 373 12.28 6.96 -9.79
N LYS A 374 12.10 6.19 -8.70
CA LYS A 374 13.21 5.52 -8.01
C LYS A 374 13.86 4.47 -8.90
N ALA A 375 13.06 3.60 -9.53
CA ALA A 375 13.54 2.58 -10.46
C ALA A 375 14.36 3.19 -11.60
N LEU A 376 13.85 4.25 -12.22
CA LEU A 376 14.53 4.95 -13.31
C LEU A 376 15.93 5.43 -12.90
N VAL A 377 16.05 6.03 -11.71
CA VAL A 377 17.32 6.52 -11.17
C VAL A 377 18.31 5.38 -10.91
N TYR A 378 17.86 4.28 -10.32
CA TYR A 378 18.73 3.13 -10.04
C TYR A 378 19.17 2.39 -11.30
N LEU A 379 18.33 2.39 -12.35
CA LEU A 379 18.65 1.79 -13.65
C LEU A 379 19.66 2.63 -14.46
N CYS A 380 19.64 3.95 -14.29
CA CYS A 380 20.43 4.86 -15.14
C CYS A 380 21.76 5.30 -14.53
N TYR A 381 21.82 5.51 -13.21
CA TYR A 381 22.98 6.12 -12.56
C TYR A 381 23.52 5.23 -11.45
N ASP A 382 24.83 5.21 -11.23
CA ASP A 382 25.45 4.49 -10.11
C ASP A 382 25.42 5.28 -8.78
N ASP A 383 25.98 4.71 -7.71
CA ASP A 383 26.04 5.38 -6.40
C ASP A 383 26.84 6.68 -6.42
N GLU A 384 27.93 6.74 -7.19
CA GLU A 384 28.81 7.91 -7.26
C GLU A 384 28.08 9.06 -7.98
N GLU A 385 27.48 8.79 -9.13
CA GLU A 385 26.72 9.76 -9.91
C GLU A 385 25.54 10.33 -9.12
N ARG A 386 24.77 9.47 -8.43
CA ARG A 386 23.65 9.91 -7.60
C ARG A 386 24.11 10.79 -6.44
N ASN A 387 25.18 10.38 -5.74
CA ASN A 387 25.71 11.16 -4.62
C ASN A 387 26.28 12.51 -5.09
N ASN A 388 26.99 12.53 -6.23
CA ASN A 388 27.49 13.76 -6.82
C ASN A 388 26.35 14.73 -7.16
N LYS A 389 25.25 14.24 -7.74
CA LYS A 389 24.07 15.08 -8.03
C LYS A 389 23.41 15.61 -6.75
N ILE A 390 23.35 14.80 -5.68
CA ILE A 390 22.84 15.25 -4.37
C ILE A 390 23.71 16.38 -3.82
N GLU A 391 25.03 16.26 -3.85
CA GLU A 391 25.94 17.30 -3.37
C GLU A 391 25.89 18.59 -4.22
N GLU A 392 25.73 18.45 -5.53
CA GLU A 392 25.49 19.58 -6.45
C GLU A 392 24.23 20.36 -6.03
N LEU A 393 23.09 19.67 -5.84
CA LEU A 393 21.84 20.28 -5.40
C LEU A 393 21.98 20.94 -4.02
N ILE A 394 22.67 20.30 -3.07
CA ILE A 394 22.94 20.91 -1.75
C ILE A 394 23.70 22.23 -1.90
N ASN A 395 24.68 22.29 -2.81
CA ASN A 395 25.44 23.51 -3.07
C ASN A 395 24.58 24.58 -3.75
N GLU A 396 23.69 24.21 -4.66
CA GLU A 396 22.70 25.13 -5.25
C GLU A 396 21.75 25.71 -4.19
N MET A 397 21.23 24.88 -3.28
CA MET A 397 20.38 25.31 -2.17
C MET A 397 21.09 26.31 -1.27
N LYS A 398 22.37 26.11 -0.98
CA LYS A 398 23.19 27.04 -0.17
C LYS A 398 23.40 28.38 -0.86
N ASN A 399 23.58 28.36 -2.18
CA ASN A 399 23.86 29.55 -2.97
C ASN A 399 22.60 30.32 -3.40
N ASN A 400 21.42 29.74 -3.23
CA ASN A 400 20.14 30.38 -3.51
C ASN A 400 19.51 30.94 -2.22
N GLU A 401 19.43 32.26 -2.10
CA GLU A 401 18.94 32.94 -0.89
C GLU A 401 17.47 32.59 -0.55
N GLU A 402 16.60 32.49 -1.56
CA GLU A 402 15.19 32.16 -1.35
C GLU A 402 15.02 30.71 -0.91
N TRP A 403 15.73 29.80 -1.55
CA TRP A 403 15.70 28.38 -1.21
C TRP A 403 16.24 28.13 0.19
N SER A 404 17.39 28.73 0.52
CA SER A 404 18.00 28.64 1.84
C SER A 404 17.06 29.11 2.95
N LYS A 405 16.36 30.24 2.76
CA LYS A 405 15.33 30.72 3.71
C LYS A 405 14.17 29.72 3.88
N SER A 406 13.75 29.07 2.80
CA SER A 406 12.72 28.02 2.87
C SER A 406 13.19 26.82 3.69
N ILE A 407 14.44 26.38 3.47
CA ILE A 407 15.07 25.28 4.23
C ILE A 407 15.17 25.62 5.71
N GLU A 408 15.61 26.83 6.09
CA GLU A 408 15.67 27.24 7.50
C GLU A 408 14.32 27.15 8.21
N LYS A 409 13.25 27.56 7.51
CA LYS A 409 11.88 27.47 8.04
C LYS A 409 11.45 26.01 8.22
N LYS A 410 11.79 25.15 7.27
CA LYS A 410 11.49 23.72 7.31
C LYS A 410 12.28 23.00 8.41
N ALA A 411 13.56 23.30 8.57
CA ALA A 411 14.43 22.79 9.64
C ALA A 411 13.89 23.12 11.03
N LYS A 412 13.46 24.38 11.25
CA LYS A 412 12.80 24.79 12.51
C LYS A 412 11.49 24.03 12.76
N LYS A 413 10.68 23.80 11.73
CA LYS A 413 9.41 23.06 11.84
C LYS A 413 9.62 21.57 12.15
N GLN A 414 10.65 20.97 11.56
CA GLN A 414 10.94 19.54 11.68
C GLN A 414 11.87 19.20 12.84
N ASN A 415 12.46 20.20 13.50
CA ASN A 415 13.47 20.02 14.54
C ASN A 415 14.68 19.20 14.05
N LYS A 416 15.18 19.52 12.85
CA LYS A 416 16.37 18.95 12.20
C LYS A 416 17.42 20.02 11.94
N SER A 417 18.68 19.62 11.70
CA SER A 417 19.71 20.55 11.22
C SER A 417 19.37 21.07 9.81
N ILE A 418 19.94 22.21 9.43
CA ILE A 418 19.74 22.76 8.08
C ILE A 418 20.33 21.79 7.05
N GLU A 419 21.51 21.24 7.33
CA GLU A 419 22.22 20.30 6.49
C GLU A 419 21.42 19.01 6.25
N ASP A 420 20.77 18.47 7.29
CA ASP A 420 19.92 17.27 7.14
C ASP A 420 18.72 17.56 6.25
N VAL A 421 18.09 18.74 6.40
CA VAL A 421 16.95 19.11 5.56
C VAL A 421 17.37 19.37 4.11
N MET A 422 18.53 19.97 3.88
CA MET A 422 19.08 20.12 2.52
C MET A 422 19.32 18.75 1.88
N ARG A 423 19.91 17.81 2.63
CA ARG A 423 20.15 16.45 2.13
C ARG A 423 18.85 15.70 1.87
N ASP A 424 17.87 15.79 2.77
CA ASP A 424 16.55 15.18 2.59
C ASP A 424 15.86 15.72 1.32
N ASP A 425 15.92 17.03 1.08
CA ASP A 425 15.28 17.66 -0.07
C ASP A 425 16.00 17.35 -1.38
N ALA A 426 17.34 17.38 -1.39
CA ALA A 426 18.14 16.98 -2.55
C ALA A 426 17.90 15.51 -2.91
N THR A 427 17.86 14.64 -1.90
CA THR A 427 17.54 13.22 -2.08
C THR A 427 16.12 13.03 -2.62
N TYR A 428 15.14 13.78 -2.08
CA TYR A 428 13.77 13.75 -2.59
C TYR A 428 13.70 14.14 -4.07
N MET A 429 14.37 15.23 -4.46
CA MET A 429 14.40 15.66 -5.87
C MET A 429 15.00 14.58 -6.77
N VAL A 430 16.16 14.04 -6.40
CA VAL A 430 16.84 12.99 -7.17
C VAL A 430 15.98 11.75 -7.33
N TYR A 431 15.29 11.27 -6.29
CA TYR A 431 14.57 9.99 -6.37
C TYR A 431 13.08 10.09 -6.69
N GLN A 432 12.49 11.28 -6.67
CA GLN A 432 11.03 11.47 -6.82
C GLN A 432 10.68 12.42 -7.97
N GLN A 433 11.62 13.28 -8.36
CA GLN A 433 11.50 14.21 -9.48
C GLN A 433 12.77 14.17 -10.35
N PRO A 434 13.25 12.97 -10.74
CA PRO A 434 14.57 12.80 -11.32
C PRO A 434 14.77 13.58 -12.63
N GLU A 435 13.70 13.82 -13.39
CA GLU A 435 13.71 14.63 -14.62
C GLU A 435 14.05 16.10 -14.35
N THR A 436 13.92 16.59 -13.12
CA THR A 436 14.39 17.94 -12.75
C THR A 436 15.91 17.98 -12.53
N CYS A 437 16.51 16.81 -12.25
CA CYS A 437 17.91 16.66 -11.86
C CYS A 437 18.79 16.15 -13.01
N PHE A 438 18.22 15.37 -13.92
CA PHE A 438 18.92 14.71 -15.01
C PHE A 438 18.23 14.98 -16.36
N ASP A 439 18.93 15.64 -17.27
CA ASP A 439 18.38 16.09 -18.54
C ASP A 439 18.04 14.94 -19.50
N ASP A 440 18.78 13.84 -19.46
CA ASP A 440 18.55 12.66 -20.30
C ASP A 440 17.31 11.85 -19.89
N LEU A 441 16.75 12.11 -18.71
CA LEU A 441 15.45 11.57 -18.30
C LEU A 441 14.27 12.39 -18.83
N LYS A 442 14.47 13.58 -19.38
CA LYS A 442 13.36 14.45 -19.84
C LYS A 442 12.77 13.97 -21.17
N GLY A 443 11.45 14.14 -21.30
CA GLY A 443 10.73 13.93 -22.57
C GLY A 443 10.63 12.46 -23.00
N TYR A 444 10.48 12.25 -24.31
CA TYR A 444 10.05 11.00 -24.93
C TYR A 444 11.19 10.12 -25.46
N LYS A 445 12.43 10.37 -25.02
CA LYS A 445 13.59 9.56 -25.42
C LYS A 445 13.96 8.61 -24.29
N LEU A 446 14.46 7.43 -24.65
CA LEU A 446 15.12 6.57 -23.68
C LEU A 446 16.38 7.27 -23.18
N PRO A 447 16.66 7.20 -21.87
CA PRO A 447 17.91 7.71 -21.33
C PRO A 447 19.08 6.94 -21.92
N THR A 448 20.21 7.61 -22.10
CA THR A 448 21.45 6.98 -22.60
C THR A 448 22.30 6.43 -21.46
N SER A 449 22.16 6.99 -20.26
CA SER A 449 22.87 6.54 -19.06
C SER A 449 22.43 5.14 -18.67
N ARG A 450 23.38 4.31 -18.24
CA ARG A 450 23.15 2.95 -17.75
C ARG A 450 23.98 2.75 -16.50
N ASN A 451 23.36 2.22 -15.45
CA ASN A 451 24.09 1.83 -14.26
C ASN A 451 24.78 0.48 -14.50
N GLU A 452 26.03 0.52 -14.96
CA GLU A 452 26.82 -0.69 -15.24
C GLU A 452 27.05 -1.57 -14.00
N SER A 453 26.96 -0.99 -12.78
CA SER A 453 27.14 -1.74 -11.55
C SER A 453 26.05 -2.78 -11.29
N LEU A 454 24.89 -2.66 -11.97
CA LEU A 454 23.78 -3.61 -11.84
C LEU A 454 24.14 -5.03 -12.30
N LEU A 455 25.04 -5.15 -13.28
CA LEU A 455 25.52 -6.45 -13.74
C LEU A 455 26.22 -7.22 -12.61
N ASN A 456 26.90 -6.52 -11.70
CA ASN A 456 27.50 -7.16 -10.53
C ASN A 456 26.44 -7.64 -9.54
N LEU A 457 25.25 -7.02 -9.50
CA LEU A 457 24.18 -7.43 -8.60
C LEU A 457 23.36 -8.60 -9.15
N SER A 458 23.42 -8.87 -10.45
CA SER A 458 22.75 -10.00 -11.09
C SER A 458 23.66 -11.19 -11.40
N ASP A 459 24.98 -10.99 -11.51
CA ASP A 459 25.96 -12.07 -11.74
C ASP A 459 26.25 -12.88 -10.45
N PRO A 460 25.85 -14.16 -10.37
CA PRO A 460 26.09 -15.00 -9.20
C PRO A 460 27.57 -15.19 -8.84
N ASP A 461 28.46 -14.98 -9.81
CA ASP A 461 29.89 -15.10 -9.60
C ASP A 461 30.58 -13.82 -9.14
N SER A 462 29.89 -12.69 -9.20
CA SER A 462 30.42 -11.41 -8.76
C SER A 462 30.69 -11.40 -7.25
N PHE A 463 31.66 -10.58 -6.84
CA PHE A 463 31.93 -10.37 -5.42
C PHE A 463 30.74 -9.74 -4.69
N GLU A 464 30.09 -8.76 -5.32
CA GLU A 464 29.00 -8.02 -4.71
C GLU A 464 27.76 -8.91 -4.52
N TYR A 465 27.41 -9.73 -5.52
CA TYR A 465 26.34 -10.72 -5.40
C TYR A 465 26.59 -11.64 -4.21
N LYS A 466 27.80 -12.18 -4.09
CA LYS A 466 28.19 -13.08 -2.99
C LYS A 466 28.11 -12.38 -1.63
N VAL A 467 28.44 -11.09 -1.54
CA VAL A 467 28.31 -10.30 -0.29
C VAL A 467 26.85 -10.19 0.08
N GLU A 468 26.03 -9.81 -0.88
CA GLU A 468 24.60 -9.64 -0.75
C GLU A 468 23.90 -10.97 -0.35
N GLU A 469 24.32 -12.12 -0.90
CA GLU A 469 23.85 -13.44 -0.43
C GLU A 469 24.15 -13.68 1.05
N VAL A 470 25.36 -13.36 1.50
CA VAL A 470 25.71 -13.50 2.94
C VAL A 470 24.90 -12.53 3.82
N ILE A 471 24.60 -11.32 3.34
CA ILE A 471 23.71 -10.38 4.05
C ILE A 471 22.32 -11.01 4.24
N ASN A 472 21.81 -11.71 3.23
CA ASN A 472 20.53 -12.42 3.32
C ASN A 472 20.61 -13.62 4.29
N GLU A 473 21.69 -14.42 4.22
CA GLU A 473 21.95 -15.51 5.17
C GLU A 473 21.95 -15.00 6.62
N ILE A 474 22.60 -13.86 6.88
CA ILE A 474 22.63 -13.19 8.18
C ILE A 474 21.22 -12.78 8.61
N SER A 475 20.48 -12.13 7.71
CA SER A 475 19.15 -11.55 8.02
C SER A 475 18.11 -12.64 8.33
N LEU A 476 18.26 -13.81 7.74
CA LEU A 476 17.38 -14.96 7.97
C LEU A 476 17.73 -15.78 9.23
N ASN A 477 18.89 -15.53 9.85
CA ASN A 477 19.34 -16.25 11.03
C ASN A 477 19.30 -15.34 12.27
N GLU A 478 18.27 -15.50 13.11
CA GLU A 478 18.07 -14.65 14.30
C GLU A 478 19.24 -14.68 15.28
N GLU A 479 19.85 -15.85 15.52
CA GLU A 479 21.00 -15.98 16.42
C GLU A 479 22.19 -15.20 15.89
N TRP A 480 22.47 -15.34 14.60
CA TRP A 480 23.57 -14.65 13.95
C TRP A 480 23.33 -13.13 13.89
N LEU A 481 22.12 -12.72 13.53
CA LEU A 481 21.74 -11.31 13.51
C LEU A 481 21.87 -10.66 14.90
N ASN A 482 21.48 -11.37 15.96
CA ASN A 482 21.64 -10.87 17.33
C ASN A 482 23.12 -10.76 17.74
N SER A 483 23.97 -11.72 17.35
CA SER A 483 25.42 -11.61 17.55
C SER A 483 26.02 -10.40 16.81
N ILE A 484 25.55 -10.12 15.60
CA ILE A 484 26.01 -8.96 14.83
C ILE A 484 25.52 -7.64 15.45
N LYS A 485 24.32 -7.59 16.06
CA LYS A 485 23.84 -6.42 16.80
C LYS A 485 24.78 -6.07 17.96
N GLU A 486 25.16 -7.04 18.77
CA GLU A 486 26.13 -6.84 19.87
C GLU A 486 27.48 -6.34 19.33
N LYS A 487 27.93 -6.89 18.19
CA LYS A 487 29.16 -6.46 17.52
C LYS A 487 29.07 -5.03 17.00
N ALA A 488 27.94 -4.63 16.44
CA ALA A 488 27.71 -3.27 15.94
C ALA A 488 27.77 -2.25 17.08
N GLU A 489 27.10 -2.53 18.21
CA GLU A 489 27.17 -1.71 19.42
C GLU A 489 28.61 -1.57 19.94
N LYS A 490 29.35 -2.68 20.00
CA LYS A 490 30.75 -2.68 20.43
C LYS A 490 31.67 -1.87 19.51
N ASN A 491 31.40 -1.89 18.20
CA ASN A 491 32.20 -1.20 17.20
C ASN A 491 31.77 0.25 16.96
N GLY A 492 30.65 0.69 17.53
CA GLY A 492 30.11 2.04 17.36
C GLY A 492 29.66 2.35 15.93
N VAL A 493 29.21 1.34 15.19
CA VAL A 493 28.67 1.47 13.83
C VAL A 493 27.21 1.05 13.81
N ASP A 494 26.43 1.52 12.84
CA ASP A 494 25.06 1.06 12.68
C ASP A 494 25.01 -0.42 12.25
N LEU A 495 23.87 -1.06 12.53
CA LEU A 495 23.67 -2.48 12.28
C LEU A 495 23.88 -2.85 10.81
N LYS A 496 23.41 -2.03 9.86
CA LYS A 496 23.51 -2.30 8.42
C LYS A 496 24.97 -2.28 7.97
N THR A 497 25.74 -1.29 8.44
CA THR A 497 27.19 -1.22 8.21
C THR A 497 27.92 -2.43 8.78
N GLN A 498 27.58 -2.87 10.00
CA GLN A 498 28.23 -4.06 10.59
C GLN A 498 27.90 -5.34 9.82
N ILE A 499 26.65 -5.54 9.42
CA ILE A 499 26.21 -6.70 8.63
C ILE A 499 27.02 -6.77 7.33
N ARG A 500 27.13 -5.65 6.60
CA ARG A 500 27.89 -5.60 5.34
C ARG A 500 29.37 -5.89 5.54
N ASN A 501 29.99 -5.34 6.59
CA ASN A 501 31.40 -5.61 6.90
C ASN A 501 31.67 -7.09 7.18
N ASP A 502 30.77 -7.75 7.92
CA ASP A 502 30.88 -9.17 8.22
C ASP A 502 30.68 -10.03 6.97
N ALA A 503 29.72 -9.67 6.11
CA ALA A 503 29.50 -10.33 4.83
C ALA A 503 30.74 -10.24 3.92
N ILE A 504 31.31 -9.04 3.75
CA ILE A 504 32.56 -8.81 2.99
C ILE A 504 33.70 -9.67 3.53
N TRP A 505 33.87 -9.72 4.85
CA TRP A 505 34.91 -10.52 5.47
C TRP A 505 34.69 -12.01 5.15
N MET A 506 33.47 -12.52 5.26
CA MET A 506 33.16 -13.92 5.01
C MET A 506 33.39 -14.33 3.57
N VAL A 507 32.95 -13.53 2.59
CA VAL A 507 33.20 -13.81 1.18
C VAL A 507 34.71 -13.89 0.92
N LYS A 508 35.49 -12.96 1.48
CA LYS A 508 36.96 -13.00 1.38
C LYS A 508 37.59 -14.24 2.02
N GLN A 509 37.04 -14.75 3.12
CA GLN A 509 37.52 -16.01 3.73
C GLN A 509 37.12 -17.24 2.90
N ARG A 510 35.89 -17.29 2.39
CA ARG A 510 35.40 -18.36 1.51
C ARG A 510 36.29 -18.49 0.25
N SER A 511 36.77 -17.37 -0.30
CA SER A 511 37.68 -17.35 -1.45
C SER A 511 39.13 -17.75 -1.14
N LYS A 512 39.58 -17.70 0.13
CA LYS A 512 40.93 -18.14 0.53
C LYS A 512 41.04 -19.64 0.80
N ASN A 513 39.91 -20.31 1.00
CA ASN A 513 39.81 -21.73 1.33
C ASN A 513 39.43 -22.61 0.12
N LYS A 514 39.26 -22.01 -1.07
CA LYS A 514 39.21 -22.68 -2.37
C LYS A 514 40.59 -22.60 -3.01
#